data_AF-A0A4Y2NMG8-F1
#
_entry.id   AF-A0A4Y2NMG8-F1
#
_cell.length_a   1.000
_cell.length_b   1.000
_cell.length_c   1.000
_cell.angle_alpha   90.00
_cell.angle_beta   90.00
_cell.angle_gamma   90.00
#
_symmetry.space_group_name_H-M   'P 1'
#
loop_
_entity.id
_entity.type
_entity.pdbx_description
1 polymer ?
#
loop_
_entity_poly.entity_id
_entity_poly.type
_entity_poly.pdbx_seq_one_letter_code
_entity_poly.pdbx_strand_id
1 'polypeptide(L)'
;MDILILKEGKGKVKDRFYSSKYLLNSNLVIECKKFILFLYAISCCDTTSGFCGKGKLQAVQLFNHSKYLQNIPEIFNNPKLTYTWIERAEERFIIALYSNTKKVA
;
A
#
# COMPACT_ATOMS: atom_id res chain seq x y z
N MET A 1 18.37 -10.83 13.69
CA MET A 1 17.20 -11.58 14.19
C MET A 1 16.19 -11.76 13.06
N ASP A 2 15.48 -12.88 12.96
CA ASP A 2 14.36 -13.02 12.01
C ASP A 2 13.06 -13.11 12.80
N ILE A 3 12.04 -12.40 12.34
CA ILE A 3 10.69 -12.39 12.90
C ILE A 3 9.81 -13.18 11.93
N LEU A 4 9.12 -14.20 12.43
CA LEU A 4 8.14 -14.98 11.67
C LEU A 4 6.74 -14.45 11.98
N ILE A 5 6.01 -14.05 10.94
CA ILE A 5 4.63 -13.57 11.03
C ILE A 5 3.71 -14.71 10.58
N LEU A 6 2.89 -15.22 11.49
CA LEU A 6 1.84 -16.19 11.18
C LEU A 6 0.63 -15.45 10.61
N LYS A 7 0.26 -15.79 9.38
CA LYS A 7 -1.04 -15.47 8.83
C LYS A 7 -1.91 -16.70 8.95
N GLU A 8 -2.86 -16.64 9.86
CA GLU A 8 -3.89 -17.67 9.99
C GLU A 8 -4.71 -17.74 8.71
N GLY A 9 -4.88 -18.97 8.24
CA GLY A 9 -5.76 -19.31 7.16
C GLY A 9 -7.22 -19.09 7.55
N LYS A 10 -8.06 -18.77 6.56
CA LYS A 10 -9.52 -18.73 6.75
C LYS A 10 -10.19 -19.65 5.74
N GLY A 11 -11.18 -20.42 6.19
CA GLY A 11 -11.91 -21.38 5.37
C GLY A 11 -10.99 -22.48 4.81
N LYS A 12 -10.88 -22.57 3.48
CA LYS A 12 -10.03 -23.57 2.80
C LYS A 12 -8.56 -23.14 2.65
N VAL A 13 -8.22 -21.92 3.06
CA VAL A 13 -6.84 -21.41 2.97
C VAL A 13 -6.06 -21.90 4.18
N LYS A 14 -4.89 -22.50 3.95
CA LYS A 14 -3.97 -22.92 5.01
C LYS A 14 -3.21 -21.74 5.62
N ASP A 15 -2.80 -21.91 6.87
CA ASP A 15 -1.88 -21.03 7.56
C ASP A 15 -0.57 -20.85 6.78
N ARG A 16 0.02 -19.66 6.86
CA ARG A 16 1.31 -19.36 6.25
C ARG A 16 2.18 -18.55 7.20
N PHE A 17 3.45 -18.91 7.24
CA PHE A 17 4.48 -18.10 7.89
C PHE A 17 5.16 -17.21 6.86
N TYR A 18 5.38 -15.95 7.24
CA TYR A 18 6.15 -14.97 6.48
C TYR A 18 7.39 -14.58 7.29
N SER A 19 8.57 -14.72 6.71
CA SER A 19 9.83 -14.29 7.33
C SER A 19 10.06 -12.81 7.07
N SER A 20 10.43 -12.07 8.13
CA SER A 20 10.84 -10.68 8.03
C SER A 20 12.08 -10.52 7.16
N LYS A 21 13.06 -11.43 7.25
CA LYS A 21 14.24 -11.43 6.37
C LYS A 21 13.84 -11.62 4.91
N TYR A 22 12.92 -12.54 4.63
CA TYR A 22 12.42 -12.74 3.28
C TYR A 22 11.72 -11.47 2.75
N LEU A 23 10.85 -10.85 3.55
CA LEU A 23 10.20 -9.57 3.20
C LEU A 23 11.23 -8.46 2.95
N LEU A 24 12.25 -8.33 3.80
CA LEU A 24 13.31 -7.34 3.67
C LEU A 24 14.23 -7.58 2.46
N ASN A 25 14.37 -8.84 2.01
CA ASN A 25 15.25 -9.22 0.91
C ASN A 25 14.52 -9.48 -0.42
N SER A 26 13.19 -9.54 -0.45
CA SER A 26 12.44 -9.83 -1.68
C SER A 26 12.50 -8.68 -2.70
N ASN A 27 12.72 -8.99 -3.98
CA ASN A 27 12.69 -8.01 -5.07
C ASN A 27 11.28 -7.50 -5.42
N LEU A 28 10.24 -8.12 -4.85
CA LEU A 28 8.85 -7.84 -5.21
C LEU A 28 8.46 -6.37 -4.99
N VAL A 29 9.15 -5.65 -4.09
CA VAL A 29 8.77 -4.27 -3.78
C VAL A 29 9.88 -3.51 -3.03
N ILE A 30 10.91 -3.02 -3.74
CA ILE A 30 12.06 -2.34 -3.10
C ILE A 30 11.63 -1.04 -2.40
N GLU A 31 10.79 -0.23 -3.05
CA GLU A 31 10.29 1.05 -2.50
C GLU A 31 9.18 0.85 -1.45
N CYS A 32 8.25 -0.09 -1.67
CA CYS A 32 7.11 -0.26 -0.75
C CYS A 32 7.50 -0.79 0.64
N LYS A 33 8.69 -1.37 0.83
CA LYS A 33 9.13 -1.81 2.18
C LYS A 33 9.22 -0.64 3.15
N LYS A 34 9.69 0.52 2.68
CA LYS A 34 9.74 1.75 3.47
C LYS A 34 8.35 2.32 3.76
N PHE A 35 7.38 1.98 2.92
CA PHE A 35 6.05 2.59 2.89
C PHE A 35 4.92 1.59 3.12
N ILE A 36 5.21 0.46 3.77
CA ILE A 36 4.24 -0.62 3.95
C ILE A 36 3.04 -0.18 4.78
N LEU A 37 3.25 0.67 5.78
CA LEU A 37 2.19 1.25 6.60
C LEU A 37 1.31 2.20 5.79
N PHE A 38 1.92 3.07 4.99
CA PHE A 38 1.19 3.96 4.07
C PHE A 38 0.33 3.15 3.11
N LEU A 39 0.90 2.11 2.48
CA LEU A 39 0.17 1.26 1.54
C LEU A 39 -0.96 0.47 2.21
N TYR A 40 -0.75 0.00 3.44
CA TYR A 40 -1.80 -0.65 4.23
C TYR A 40 -2.96 0.30 4.53
N ALA A 41 -2.66 1.55 4.92
CA ALA A 41 -3.68 2.56 5.20
C ALA A 41 -4.43 2.99 3.92
N ILE A 42 -3.71 3.39 2.87
CA ILE A 42 -4.30 3.94 1.65
C ILE A 42 -5.03 2.88 0.81
N SER A 43 -4.61 1.62 0.85
CA SER A 43 -5.33 0.53 0.14
C SER A 43 -6.52 -0.03 0.94
N CYS A 44 -6.87 0.65 2.03
CA CYS A 44 -7.83 0.25 3.04
C CYS A 44 -7.35 -0.90 3.94
N CYS A 45 -7.26 -0.57 5.22
CA CYS A 45 -6.92 -1.49 6.30
C CYS A 45 -8.16 -2.29 6.73
N ASP A 46 -8.03 -3.10 7.76
CA ASP A 46 -9.14 -3.94 8.23
C ASP A 46 -10.25 -3.11 8.94
N THR A 47 -9.98 -1.84 9.24
CA THR A 47 -10.93 -0.93 9.92
C THR A 47 -11.55 0.12 9.00
N THR A 48 -11.08 0.26 7.76
CA THR A 48 -11.63 1.21 6.78
C THR A 48 -12.25 0.47 5.61
N SER A 49 -13.29 1.05 5.01
CA SER A 49 -13.87 0.51 3.78
C SER A 49 -12.93 0.71 2.60
N GLY A 50 -12.93 -0.25 1.68
CA GLY A 50 -12.11 -0.21 0.47
C GLY A 50 -12.64 0.74 -0.60
N PHE A 51 -11.73 1.17 -1.48
CA PHE A 51 -12.10 1.90 -2.69
C PHE A 51 -12.88 0.99 -3.65
N CYS A 52 -14.09 1.42 -4.03
CA CYS A 52 -14.96 0.64 -4.91
C CYS A 52 -14.27 0.34 -6.26
N GLY A 53 -14.26 -0.93 -6.66
CA GLY A 53 -13.64 -1.38 -7.91
C GLY A 53 -12.10 -1.37 -7.91
N LYS A 54 -11.45 -1.11 -6.76
CA LYS A 54 -9.99 -1.05 -6.64
C LYS A 54 -9.46 -2.04 -5.61
N GLY A 55 -8.67 -2.99 -6.07
CA GLY A 55 -8.05 -4.00 -5.21
C GLY A 55 -6.71 -3.54 -4.60
N LYS A 56 -6.33 -4.11 -3.44
CA LYS A 56 -5.04 -3.83 -2.77
C LYS A 56 -3.83 -4.01 -3.69
N LEU A 57 -3.86 -5.04 -4.55
CA LEU A 57 -2.80 -5.29 -5.53
C LEU A 57 -2.66 -4.14 -6.55
N GLN A 58 -3.78 -3.56 -7.00
CA GLN A 58 -3.75 -2.44 -7.95
C GLN A 58 -3.11 -1.20 -7.32
N ALA A 59 -3.43 -0.92 -6.05
CA ALA A 59 -2.82 0.20 -5.32
C ALA A 59 -1.30 0.02 -5.15
N VAL A 60 -0.85 -1.19 -4.77
CA VAL A 60 0.58 -1.51 -4.64
C VAL A 60 1.31 -1.41 -5.99
N GLN A 61 0.72 -1.95 -7.06
CA GLN A 61 1.28 -1.86 -8.41
C GLN A 61 1.37 -0.41 -8.89
N LEU A 62 0.29 0.37 -8.72
CA LEU A 62 0.26 1.79 -9.07
C LEU A 62 1.38 2.56 -8.37
N PHE A 63 1.54 2.36 -7.07
CA PHE A 63 2.57 3.02 -6.28
C PHE A 63 3.97 2.66 -6.79
N ASN A 64 4.25 1.38 -7.06
CA ASN A 64 5.53 0.94 -7.60
C ASN A 64 5.90 1.56 -8.95
N HIS A 65 4.93 1.73 -9.85
CA HIS A 65 5.19 2.22 -11.20
C HIS A 65 5.23 3.75 -11.27
N SER A 66 4.59 4.45 -10.33
CA SER A 66 4.42 5.90 -10.39
C SER A 66 5.45 6.64 -9.54
N LYS A 67 6.48 7.19 -10.18
CA LYS A 67 7.42 8.13 -9.54
C LYS A 67 6.70 9.34 -8.91
N TYR A 68 5.55 9.72 -9.48
CA TYR A 68 4.72 10.82 -8.99
C TYR A 68 4.13 10.56 -7.59
N LEU A 69 3.93 9.29 -7.21
CA LEU A 69 3.34 8.92 -5.92
C LEU A 69 4.41 8.64 -4.84
N GLN A 70 5.69 8.53 -5.21
CA GLN A 70 6.76 8.15 -4.27
C GLN A 70 7.03 9.19 -3.17
N ASN A 71 6.67 10.47 -3.38
CA ASN A 71 6.81 11.51 -2.37
C ASN A 71 5.65 11.57 -1.36
N ILE A 72 4.54 10.87 -1.64
CA ILE A 72 3.34 10.90 -0.78
C ILE A 72 3.64 10.34 0.61
N PRO A 73 4.28 9.17 0.79
CA PRO A 73 4.52 8.64 2.13
C PRO A 73 5.39 9.54 3.01
N GLU A 74 6.26 10.36 2.43
CA GLU A 74 7.06 11.33 3.18
C GLU A 74 6.18 12.41 3.82
N ILE A 75 5.08 12.79 3.16
CA ILE A 75 4.07 13.70 3.69
C ILE A 75 3.41 13.07 4.92
N PHE A 76 2.99 11.80 4.82
CA PHE A 76 2.35 11.08 5.92
C PHE A 76 3.26 10.88 7.13
N ASN A 77 4.55 10.63 6.90
CA ASN A 77 5.52 10.38 7.96
C ASN A 77 6.06 11.67 8.61
N ASN A 78 5.69 12.86 8.11
CA ASN A 78 6.16 14.11 8.65
C ASN A 78 5.19 14.67 9.71
N PRO A 79 5.54 14.62 11.01
CA PRO A 79 4.64 15.07 12.08
C PRO A 79 4.41 16.58 12.10
N LYS A 80 5.18 17.36 11.33
CA LYS A 80 5.04 18.83 11.25
C LYS A 80 4.01 19.27 10.21
N LEU A 81 3.54 18.37 9.35
CA LEU A 81 2.61 18.73 8.29
C LEU A 81 1.18 18.86 8.80
N THR A 82 0.47 19.82 8.22
CA THR A 82 -0.93 20.07 8.51
C THR A 82 -1.82 19.07 7.79
N TYR A 83 -3.03 18.89 8.31
CA TYR A 83 -4.07 18.05 7.71
C TYR A 83 -4.29 18.33 6.21
N THR A 84 -4.25 19.60 5.80
CA THR A 84 -4.44 20.02 4.40
C THR A 84 -3.41 19.42 3.43
N TRP A 85 -2.17 19.18 3.86
CA TRP A 85 -1.16 18.53 3.03
C TRP A 85 -1.41 17.03 2.91
N ILE A 86 -1.88 16.41 3.98
CA ILE A 86 -2.24 14.99 4.02
C ILE A 86 -3.43 14.75 3.10
N GLU A 87 -4.51 15.54 3.25
CA GLU A 87 -5.71 15.46 2.41
C GLU A 87 -5.38 15.60 0.92
N ARG A 88 -4.57 16.59 0.53
CA ARG A 88 -4.12 16.76 -0.86
C ARG A 88 -3.30 15.57 -1.35
N ALA A 89 -2.48 14.97 -0.50
CA ALA A 89 -1.67 13.82 -0.86
C ALA A 89 -2.54 12.55 -1.05
N GLU A 90 -3.54 12.37 -0.19
CA GLU A 90 -4.57 11.33 -0.33
C GLU A 90 -5.36 11.50 -1.62
N GLU A 91 -5.90 12.69 -1.87
CA GLU A 91 -6.65 13.03 -3.07
C GLU A 91 -5.85 12.70 -4.33
N ARG A 92 -4.57 13.11 -4.38
CA ARG A 92 -3.65 12.79 -5.49
C ARG A 92 -3.52 11.28 -5.72
N PHE A 93 -3.41 10.49 -4.66
CA PHE A 93 -3.31 9.03 -4.78
C PHE A 93 -4.61 8.43 -5.30
N ILE A 94 -5.76 8.86 -4.78
CA ILE A 94 -7.08 8.36 -5.18
C ILE A 94 -7.36 8.69 -6.65
N ILE A 95 -7.09 9.92 -7.09
CA ILE A 95 -7.23 10.32 -8.50
C ILE A 95 -6.37 9.42 -9.40
N ALA A 96 -5.11 9.18 -9.03
CA ALA A 96 -4.23 8.30 -9.80
C ALA A 96 -4.75 6.85 -9.83
N LEU A 97 -5.29 6.35 -8.72
CA LEU A 97 -5.86 5.01 -8.60
C LEU A 97 -7.06 4.82 -9.53
N TYR A 98 -7.92 5.82 -9.66
CA TYR A 98 -9.07 5.77 -10.56
C TYR A 98 -8.72 6.07 -12.02
N SER A 99 -7.75 6.94 -12.28
CA SER A 99 -7.34 7.33 -13.64
C SER A 99 -6.55 6.24 -14.37
N ASN A 100 -5.95 5.28 -13.67
CA ASN A 100 -5.18 4.18 -14.27
C ASN A 100 -6.06 3.01 -14.78
N THR A 101 -7.36 3.21 -14.99
CA THR A 101 -8.16 2.23 -15.73
C THR A 101 -7.81 2.31 -17.21
N LYS A 102 -7.24 1.24 -17.76
CA LYS A 102 -7.24 1.01 -19.22
C LYS A 102 -8.66 1.32 -19.73
N LYS A 103 -8.77 2.15 -20.78
CA LYS A 103 -10.02 2.25 -21.55
C LYS A 103 -10.45 0.82 -21.88
N VAL A 104 -11.63 0.43 -21.40
CA VAL A 104 -12.29 -0.76 -21.91
C VAL A 104 -12.67 -0.43 -23.35
N ALA A 105 -11.95 -1.03 -24.29
CA ALA A 105 -12.31 -1.16 -25.69
C ALA A 105 -11.84 -2.54 -26.13
#